data_AF-A0A441U2F2-F1
#
_entry.id   AF-A0A441U2F2-F1
#
_cell.length_a   1.000
_cell.length_b   1.000
_cell.length_c   1.000
_cell.angle_alpha   90.00
_cell.angle_beta   90.00
_cell.angle_gamma   90.00
#
_symmetry.space_group_name_H-M   'P 1'
#
loop_
_entity.id
_entity.type
_entity.pdbx_description
1 polymer ?
#
loop_
_entity_poly.entity_id
_entity_poly.type
_entity_poly.pdbx_seq_one_letter_code
_entity_poly.pdbx_strand_id
1 'polypeptide(L)'
;MSRINRRALLLSSGSAVIASMGAATAYATEPRRRDREPSRDLRALIKAHKATYAAFGKAIQERDGSNREHDRASRAEERALLAVCAYPAVREGDRRAKARYLLKFEARGELDLAEHMQALLRSTMWKGKGRGPS
;
A
#
# COMPACT_ATOMS: atom_id res chain seq x y z
N MET A 1 -23.13 -30.01 30.86
CA MET A 1 -23.53 -28.80 30.09
C MET A 1 -22.35 -28.36 29.24
N SER A 2 -22.40 -28.60 27.93
CA SER A 2 -21.29 -28.36 27.01
C SER A 2 -21.51 -27.07 26.23
N ARG A 3 -20.57 -26.12 26.31
CA ARG A 3 -20.62 -24.81 25.64
C ARG A 3 -20.36 -24.98 24.14
N ILE A 4 -21.41 -24.84 23.35
CA ILE A 4 -21.35 -24.94 21.89
C ILE A 4 -20.44 -23.84 21.33
N ASN A 5 -19.44 -24.26 20.55
CA ASN A 5 -18.48 -23.39 19.88
C ASN A 5 -19.14 -22.72 18.67
N ARG A 6 -19.33 -21.39 18.75
CA ARG A 6 -19.90 -20.51 17.72
C ARG A 6 -19.28 -20.62 16.32
N ARG A 7 -18.13 -21.28 16.17
CA ARG A 7 -17.42 -21.45 14.89
C ARG A 7 -17.83 -22.71 14.10
N ALA A 8 -18.70 -23.56 14.63
CA ALA A 8 -19.11 -24.82 13.97
C ALA A 8 -20.38 -24.70 13.11
N LEU A 9 -20.90 -23.49 12.87
CA LEU A 9 -22.23 -23.29 12.28
C LEU A 9 -22.20 -22.53 10.95
N LEU A 10 -21.30 -22.90 10.05
CA LEU A 10 -21.42 -22.55 8.63
C LEU A 10 -20.88 -23.69 7.77
N LEU A 11 -21.60 -24.82 7.78
CA LEU A 11 -21.48 -25.81 6.70
C LEU A 11 -22.53 -25.45 5.66
N SER A 12 -22.03 -25.09 4.48
CA SER A 12 -22.70 -24.41 3.38
C SER A 12 -23.91 -25.18 2.83
N SER A 13 -25.05 -24.50 2.75
CA SER A 13 -26.15 -24.84 1.86
C SER A 13 -25.77 -24.54 0.40
N GLY A 14 -26.18 -25.43 -0.50
CA GLY A 14 -25.77 -25.47 -1.91
C GLY A 14 -26.12 -24.21 -2.71
N SER A 15 -25.21 -23.81 -3.59
CA SER A 15 -25.43 -22.75 -4.57
C SER A 15 -25.52 -23.37 -5.97
N ALA A 16 -26.68 -23.23 -6.60
CA ALA A 16 -26.89 -23.57 -8.00
C ALA A 16 -26.18 -22.54 -8.90
N VAL A 17 -25.37 -23.00 -9.84
CA VAL A 17 -24.69 -22.15 -10.82
C VAL A 17 -25.64 -21.91 -11.99
N ILE A 18 -26.20 -20.71 -12.10
CA ILE A 18 -26.85 -20.25 -13.33
C ILE A 18 -25.77 -19.60 -14.19
N ALA A 19 -25.38 -20.28 -15.26
CA ALA A 19 -24.54 -19.71 -16.31
C ALA A 19 -25.37 -18.69 -17.09
N SER A 20 -25.10 -17.40 -16.88
CA SER A 20 -25.62 -16.32 -17.72
C SER A 20 -24.45 -15.69 -18.48
N MET A 21 -24.32 -16.05 -19.75
CA MET A 21 -23.27 -15.56 -20.64
C MET A 21 -23.74 -14.25 -21.29
N GLY A 22 -23.55 -13.14 -20.57
CA GLY A 22 -23.66 -11.81 -21.15
C GLY A 22 -22.35 -11.43 -21.82
N ALA A 23 -22.24 -11.62 -23.14
CA ALA A 23 -21.12 -11.11 -23.92
C ALA A 23 -21.23 -9.58 -24.04
N ALA A 24 -20.78 -8.86 -23.01
CA ALA A 24 -20.50 -7.45 -23.12
C ALA A 24 -19.11 -7.30 -23.73
N THR A 25 -19.04 -7.12 -25.05
CA THR A 25 -17.85 -6.60 -25.73
C THR A 25 -17.66 -5.14 -25.37
N ALA A 26 -17.26 -4.87 -24.13
CA ALA A 26 -16.63 -3.62 -23.80
C ALA A 26 -15.27 -3.63 -24.49
N TYR A 27 -15.11 -2.80 -25.52
CA TYR A 27 -13.83 -2.47 -26.10
C TYR A 27 -12.95 -1.86 -24.99
N ALA A 28 -12.26 -2.72 -24.24
CA ALA A 28 -11.22 -2.33 -23.33
C ALA A 28 -10.10 -1.77 -24.22
N THR A 29 -10.10 -0.45 -24.37
CA THR A 29 -8.91 0.25 -24.85
C THR A 29 -7.80 -0.17 -23.89
N GLU A 30 -6.87 -1.01 -24.36
CA GLU A 30 -5.76 -1.45 -23.51
C GLU A 30 -5.10 -0.20 -22.95
N PRO A 31 -4.97 -0.06 -21.61
CA PRO A 31 -4.26 1.07 -21.05
C PRO A 31 -2.87 1.09 -21.66
N ARG A 32 -2.53 2.19 -22.33
CA ARG A 32 -1.25 2.37 -23.03
C ARG A 32 -0.14 1.91 -22.10
N ARG A 33 0.88 1.20 -22.60
CA ARG A 33 1.99 0.67 -21.77
C ARG A 33 2.55 1.69 -20.76
N ARG A 34 2.58 2.98 -21.13
CA ARG A 34 2.98 4.09 -20.26
C ARG A 34 2.14 4.23 -18.98
N ASP A 35 0.88 3.82 -18.98
CA ASP A 35 -0.02 3.85 -17.82
C ASP A 35 0.14 2.65 -16.89
N ARG A 36 0.87 1.60 -17.32
CA ARG A 36 1.24 0.47 -16.45
C ARG A 36 2.48 0.75 -15.60
N GLU A 37 3.36 1.66 -16.02
CA GLU A 37 4.57 1.99 -15.27
C GLU A 37 4.29 3.03 -14.16
N PRO A 38 4.89 2.86 -12.96
CA PRO A 38 4.85 3.89 -11.94
C PRO A 38 5.62 5.13 -12.40
N SER A 39 5.18 6.31 -11.97
CA SER A 39 5.87 7.58 -12.13
C SER A 39 7.31 7.55 -11.59
N ARG A 40 8.14 8.44 -12.12
CA ARG A 40 9.51 8.64 -11.62
C ARG A 40 9.51 9.00 -10.14
N ASP A 41 8.56 9.81 -9.70
CA ASP A 41 8.48 10.32 -8.34
C ASP A 41 8.14 9.20 -7.35
N LEU A 42 7.12 8.40 -7.63
CA LEU A 42 6.80 7.24 -6.78
C LEU A 42 7.97 6.24 -6.73
N ARG A 43 8.64 5.99 -7.86
CA ARG A 43 9.85 5.15 -7.88
C ARG A 43 10.96 5.71 -7.00
N ALA A 44 11.16 7.02 -7.00
CA ALA A 44 12.15 7.69 -6.16
C ALA A 44 11.82 7.55 -4.66
N LEU A 45 10.56 7.75 -4.27
CA LEU A 45 10.10 7.54 -2.89
C LEU A 45 10.28 6.10 -2.43
N ILE A 46 9.90 5.12 -3.25
CA ILE A 46 10.12 3.69 -2.96
C ILE A 46 11.62 3.39 -2.82
N LYS A 47 12.46 3.97 -3.68
CA LYS A 47 13.92 3.78 -3.61
C LYS A 47 14.49 4.39 -2.34
N ALA A 48 14.06 5.59 -1.97
CA ALA A 48 14.47 6.26 -0.74
C ALA A 48 14.09 5.43 0.48
N HIS A 49 12.85 4.95 0.55
CA HIS A 49 12.38 4.10 1.65
C HIS A 49 13.18 2.80 1.77
N LYS A 50 13.48 2.11 0.65
CA LYS A 50 14.35 0.93 0.69
C LYS A 50 15.74 1.23 1.24
N ALA A 51 16.31 2.37 0.90
CA ALA A 51 17.64 2.76 1.37
C ALA A 51 17.63 3.04 2.88
N THR A 52 16.64 3.77 3.37
CA THR A 52 16.48 4.05 4.81
C THR A 52 16.13 2.80 5.60
N TYR A 53 15.29 1.91 5.07
CA TYR A 53 14.96 0.62 5.69
C TYR A 53 16.20 -0.29 5.82
N ALA A 54 17.05 -0.34 4.79
CA ALA A 54 18.30 -1.07 4.86
C ALA A 54 19.28 -0.44 5.87
N ALA A 55 19.35 0.89 5.94
CA ALA A 55 20.19 1.59 6.91
C ALA A 55 19.70 1.37 8.35
N PHE A 56 18.39 1.39 8.58
CA PHE A 56 17.78 1.08 9.86
C PHE A 56 18.06 -0.35 10.30
N GLY A 57 17.89 -1.33 9.40
CA GLY A 57 18.24 -2.72 9.68
C GLY A 57 19.71 -2.93 10.05
N LYS A 58 20.64 -2.18 9.43
CA LYS A 58 22.06 -2.19 9.82
C LYS A 58 22.29 -1.59 11.19
N ALA A 59 21.68 -0.44 11.48
CA ALA A 59 21.80 0.21 12.79
C ALA A 59 21.30 -0.66 13.95
N ILE A 60 20.30 -1.53 13.71
CA ILE A 60 19.84 -2.52 14.70
C ILE A 60 20.88 -3.63 14.93
N GLN A 61 21.60 -4.04 13.88
CA GLN A 61 22.58 -5.12 13.95
C GLN A 61 23.94 -4.68 14.51
N GLU A 62 24.25 -3.39 14.43
CA GLU A 62 25.49 -2.81 14.95
C GLU A 62 25.48 -2.79 16.48
N ARG A 63 26.26 -3.70 17.07
CA ARG A 63 26.33 -3.93 18.52
C ARG A 63 26.96 -2.77 19.30
N ASP A 64 27.76 -1.95 18.62
CA ASP A 64 28.46 -0.77 19.17
C ASP A 64 27.84 0.56 18.71
N GLY A 65 26.72 0.51 17.98
CA GLY A 65 26.03 1.72 17.50
C GLY A 65 25.50 2.57 18.64
N SER A 66 25.62 3.89 18.54
CA SER A 66 25.04 4.77 19.55
C SER A 66 23.51 4.76 19.47
N ASN A 67 22.83 4.87 20.62
CA ASN A 67 21.37 4.97 20.64
C ASN A 67 20.84 6.13 19.75
N ARG A 68 21.66 7.19 19.60
CA ARG A 68 21.36 8.33 18.73
C ARG A 68 21.35 7.99 17.23
N GLU A 69 22.21 7.08 16.79
CA GLU A 69 22.27 6.62 15.39
C GLU A 69 21.10 5.71 15.08
N HIS A 70 20.76 4.80 15.99
CA HIS A 70 19.56 3.98 15.90
C HIS A 70 18.30 4.84 15.77
N ASP A 71 18.11 5.80 16.68
CA ASP A 71 16.99 6.75 16.66
C ASP A 71 16.92 7.57 15.36
N ARG A 72 18.08 7.98 14.84
CA ARG A 72 18.15 8.73 13.58
C ARG A 72 17.73 7.85 12.40
N ALA A 73 18.22 6.62 12.34
CA ALA A 73 17.90 5.68 11.27
C ALA A 73 16.42 5.28 11.30
N SER A 74 15.88 5.02 12.49
CA SER A 74 14.44 4.76 12.71
C SER A 74 13.58 5.91 12.20
N ARG A 75 13.83 7.14 12.65
CA ARG A 75 13.06 8.32 12.19
C ARG A 75 13.20 8.57 10.68
N ALA A 76 14.37 8.27 10.10
CA ALA A 76 14.59 8.45 8.68
C ALA A 76 13.80 7.44 7.84
N GLU A 77 13.75 6.19 8.30
CA GLU A 77 12.93 5.13 7.72
C GLU A 77 11.44 5.46 7.79
N GLU A 78 10.94 5.82 8.98
CA GLU A 78 9.53 6.15 9.21
C GLU A 78 9.08 7.32 8.32
N ARG A 79 9.89 8.39 8.24
CA ARG A 79 9.60 9.53 7.35
C ARG A 79 9.52 9.13 5.89
N ALA A 80 10.37 8.19 5.45
CA ALA A 80 10.36 7.73 4.08
C ALA A 80 9.14 6.83 3.78
N LEU A 81 8.71 6.01 4.75
CA LEU A 81 7.48 5.22 4.64
C LEU A 81 6.25 6.13 4.59
N LEU A 82 6.17 7.12 5.48
CA LEU A 82 5.14 8.16 5.48
C LEU A 82 5.04 8.88 4.13
N ALA A 83 6.17 9.21 3.50
CA ALA A 83 6.16 9.85 2.18
C ALA A 83 5.54 8.94 1.09
N VAL A 84 5.80 7.63 1.15
CA VAL A 84 5.13 6.66 0.26
C VAL A 84 3.63 6.59 0.57
N CYS A 85 3.25 6.54 1.85
CA CYS A 85 1.85 6.56 2.29
C CYS A 85 1.11 7.82 1.82
N ALA A 86 1.75 9.00 1.88
CA ALA A 86 1.16 10.27 1.47
C ALA A 86 1.08 10.47 -0.06
N TYR A 87 1.82 9.70 -0.87
CA TYR A 87 1.90 9.94 -2.32
C TYR A 87 0.53 9.81 -3.02
N PRO A 88 0.04 10.86 -3.72
CA PRO A 88 -1.26 10.83 -4.39
C PRO A 88 -1.20 10.04 -5.70
N ALA A 89 -1.50 8.75 -5.64
CA ALA A 89 -1.45 7.86 -6.80
C ALA A 89 -2.66 8.03 -7.74
N VAL A 90 -2.59 9.01 -8.65
CA VAL A 90 -3.65 9.30 -9.64
C VAL A 90 -3.61 8.34 -10.83
N ARG A 91 -2.42 7.88 -11.24
CA ARG A 91 -2.24 6.98 -12.39
C ARG A 91 -2.39 5.53 -11.96
N GLU A 92 -2.86 4.67 -12.87
CA GLU A 92 -3.06 3.25 -12.56
C GLU A 92 -1.75 2.53 -12.19
N GLY A 93 -0.67 2.78 -12.95
CA GLY A 93 0.66 2.26 -12.65
C GLY A 93 1.15 2.66 -11.26
N ASP A 94 0.89 3.91 -10.84
CA ASP A 94 1.21 4.39 -9.50
C ASP A 94 0.38 3.68 -8.43
N ARG A 95 -0.93 3.56 -8.63
CA ARG A 95 -1.83 2.87 -7.68
C ARG A 95 -1.37 1.43 -7.45
N ARG A 96 -1.14 0.68 -8.55
CA ARG A 96 -0.70 -0.71 -8.48
C ARG A 96 0.68 -0.84 -7.83
N ALA A 97 1.62 0.05 -8.14
CA ALA A 97 2.96 0.01 -7.56
C ALA A 97 2.95 0.36 -6.06
N LYS A 98 2.24 1.43 -5.67
CA LYS A 98 2.08 1.83 -4.28
C LYS A 98 1.41 0.73 -3.46
N ALA A 99 0.29 0.17 -3.94
CA ALA A 99 -0.41 -0.91 -3.25
C ALA A 99 0.47 -2.15 -3.05
N ARG A 100 1.12 -2.64 -4.11
CA ARG A 100 2.05 -3.79 -4.01
C ARG A 100 3.20 -3.54 -3.06
N TYR A 101 3.67 -2.30 -2.97
CA TYR A 101 4.76 -1.97 -2.08
C TYR A 101 4.30 -1.94 -0.62
N LEU A 102 3.21 -1.22 -0.32
CA LEU A 102 2.66 -1.12 1.03
C LEU A 102 2.21 -2.48 1.60
N LEU A 103 1.65 -3.36 0.77
CA LEU A 103 1.27 -4.72 1.19
C LEU A 103 2.45 -5.56 1.72
N LYS A 104 3.69 -5.25 1.33
CA LYS A 104 4.88 -5.93 1.87
C LYS A 104 5.16 -5.56 3.32
N PHE A 105 4.83 -4.34 3.71
CA PHE A 105 5.03 -3.80 5.06
C PHE A 105 3.85 -4.17 5.94
N GLU A 106 2.63 -4.13 5.40
CA GLU A 106 1.44 -4.65 6.10
C GLU A 106 1.61 -6.11 6.51
N ALA A 107 2.13 -6.95 5.61
CA ALA A 107 2.38 -8.37 5.91
C ALA A 107 3.37 -8.60 7.06
N ARG A 108 4.13 -7.56 7.45
CA ARG A 108 5.09 -7.58 8.56
C ARG A 108 4.57 -6.83 9.79
N GLY A 109 3.40 -6.19 9.71
CA GLY A 109 2.88 -5.32 10.76
C GLY A 109 3.58 -3.97 10.86
N GLU A 110 4.29 -3.52 9.81
CA GLU A 110 5.10 -2.29 9.81
C GLU A 110 4.28 -1.04 9.38
N LEU A 111 2.97 -1.18 9.16
CA LEU A 111 2.02 -0.08 8.91
C LEU A 111 1.11 0.17 10.12
N ASP A 112 1.66 0.09 11.32
CA ASP A 112 0.95 0.12 12.61
C ASP A 112 0.72 1.55 13.15
N LEU A 113 1.51 2.53 12.72
CA LEU A 113 1.35 3.93 13.12
C LEU A 113 0.08 4.57 12.54
N ALA A 114 -0.64 5.32 13.37
CA ALA A 114 -1.85 6.03 12.97
C ALA A 114 -1.57 7.04 11.83
N GLU A 115 -0.38 7.62 11.83
CA GLU A 115 0.12 8.57 10.84
C GLU A 115 0.23 7.92 9.46
N HIS A 116 0.67 6.66 9.36
CA HIS A 116 0.72 5.91 8.10
C HIS A 116 -0.67 5.75 7.50
N MET A 117 -1.64 5.35 8.33
CA MET A 117 -3.02 5.15 7.91
C MET A 117 -3.69 6.46 7.53
N GLN A 118 -3.52 7.52 8.32
CA GLN A 118 -4.04 8.85 8.00
C GLN A 118 -3.46 9.39 6.70
N ALA A 119 -2.14 9.28 6.49
CA ALA A 119 -1.48 9.70 5.26
C ALA A 119 -2.01 8.92 4.05
N LEU A 120 -2.17 7.59 4.19
CA LEU A 120 -2.72 6.74 3.16
C LEU A 120 -4.16 7.13 2.80
N LEU A 121 -5.05 7.28 3.78
CA LEU A 121 -6.44 7.67 3.55
C LEU A 121 -6.55 9.06 2.91
N ARG A 122 -5.76 10.04 3.37
CA ARG A 122 -5.72 11.37 2.74
C ARG A 122 -5.23 11.31 1.29
N SER A 123 -4.25 10.45 1.00
CA SER A 123 -3.69 10.30 -0.35
C SER A 123 -4.70 9.73 -1.37
N THR A 124 -5.69 8.95 -0.91
CA THR A 124 -6.73 8.38 -1.77
C THR A 124 -7.93 9.30 -1.93
N MET A 125 -8.16 10.19 -0.96
CA MET A 125 -9.22 11.19 -0.99
C MET A 125 -8.91 12.40 -1.89
N TRP A 126 -7.76 12.43 -2.57
CA TRP A 126 -7.41 13.52 -3.48
C TRP A 126 -8.43 13.65 -4.63
N LYS A 127 -9.38 14.58 -4.47
CA LYS A 127 -10.24 15.07 -5.54
C LYS A 127 -9.35 15.98 -6.40
N GLY A 128 -9.00 15.53 -7.60
CA GLY A 128 -8.34 16.40 -8.58
C GLY A 128 -9.12 17.71 -8.68
N LYS A 129 -8.41 18.84 -8.55
CA LYS A 129 -8.99 20.18 -8.65
C LYS A 129 -9.77 20.23 -9.96
N GLY A 130 -11.10 20.18 -9.88
CA GLY A 130 -11.97 20.31 -11.04
C GLY A 130 -11.60 21.62 -11.71
N ARG A 131 -11.21 21.56 -12.99
CA ARG A 131 -11.15 22.74 -13.83
C ARG A 131 -12.58 23.26 -13.91
N GLY A 132 -12.91 24.27 -13.10
CA GLY A 132 -14.18 24.98 -13.19
C GLY A 132 -14.31 25.61 -14.57
N PRO A 133 -15.54 25.73 -15.11
CA PRO A 133 -15.75 26.41 -16.38
C PRO A 133 -15.29 27.86 -16.23
N SER A 134 -14.48 28.30 -17.20
CA SER A 134 -14.08 29.70 -17.39
C SER A 134 -15.25 30.50 -17.95
#